data_AF-A0A2E0SIZ2-F1
#
_entry.id   AF-A0A2E0SIZ2-F1
#
_cell.length_a   1.000
_cell.length_b   1.000
_cell.length_c   1.000
_cell.angle_alpha   90.00
_cell.angle_beta   90.00
_cell.angle_gamma   90.00
#
_symmetry.space_group_name_H-M   'P 1'
#
loop_
_entity.id
_entity.type
_entity.pdbx_description
1 polymer ?
#
loop_
_entity_poly.entity_id
_entity_poly.type
_entity_poly.pdbx_seq_one_letter_code
_entity_poly.pdbx_strand_id
1 'polypeptide(L)'
;MKQLLQTAIVGALMLCLSTSVPAADSEPAALNLVVMDPLAAPLACDCVKGYAQRKYEKLGEYLSKELDRPVNVAWGAALEIAFKDKQVTGADLIIGKHSVVRADAKKAELEVTPIAYLTGKDGTVTQSGLIVVRSSDAAQSVGDLNGYRLFFGPEENEEKYGAPMKLLQAA
;
A
#
# COMPACT_ATOMS: atom_id res chain seq x y z
N MET A 1 -4.53 22.84 -73.82
CA MET A 1 -4.26 22.05 -75.05
C MET A 1 -2.77 22.18 -75.33
N LYS A 2 -2.06 21.04 -75.50
CA LYS A 2 -0.59 20.87 -75.74
C LYS A 2 0.29 21.08 -74.49
N GLN A 3 1.15 20.18 -74.01
CA GLN A 3 1.72 18.87 -74.42
C GLN A 3 1.96 18.05 -73.13
N LEU A 4 1.45 16.82 -72.97
CA LEU A 4 2.06 15.53 -73.32
C LEU A 4 3.59 15.36 -73.11
N LEU A 5 3.91 14.51 -72.12
CA LEU A 5 4.83 13.36 -72.19
C LEU A 5 6.35 13.60 -72.04
N GLN A 6 6.94 13.04 -70.97
CA GLN A 6 8.19 12.23 -70.90
C GLN A 6 8.77 12.25 -69.45
N THR A 7 8.48 11.25 -68.61
CA THR A 7 9.38 10.13 -68.25
C THR A 7 10.81 10.51 -67.83
N ALA A 8 11.06 10.49 -66.52
CA ALA A 8 12.31 9.99 -65.96
C ALA A 8 12.04 9.43 -64.55
N ILE A 9 11.94 8.11 -64.49
CA ILE A 9 11.91 7.30 -63.28
C ILE A 9 13.27 7.47 -62.61
N VAL A 10 13.32 8.19 -61.48
CA VAL A 10 14.43 8.05 -60.53
C VAL A 10 13.89 7.18 -59.40
N GLY A 11 14.12 5.89 -59.52
CA GLY A 11 13.95 4.94 -58.42
C GLY A 11 14.92 5.30 -57.31
N ALA A 12 14.43 6.04 -56.31
CA ALA A 12 15.12 6.18 -55.05
C ALA A 12 15.09 4.82 -54.36
N LEU A 13 16.20 4.10 -54.48
CA LEU A 13 16.46 2.86 -53.77
C LEU A 13 16.39 3.15 -52.27
N MET A 14 15.26 2.74 -51.69
CA MET A 14 14.94 2.80 -50.28
C MET A 14 15.84 1.80 -49.54
N LEU A 15 17.08 2.18 -49.29
CA LEU A 15 17.94 1.45 -48.35
C LEU A 15 17.51 1.85 -46.93
N CYS A 16 16.46 1.20 -46.43
CA CYS A 16 16.19 1.15 -45.00
C CYS A 16 17.34 0.37 -44.36
N LEU A 17 18.41 1.07 -43.97
CA LEU A 17 19.37 0.54 -43.01
C LEU A 17 18.60 0.37 -41.70
N SER A 18 18.14 -0.86 -41.47
CA SER A 18 17.69 -1.31 -40.16
C SER A 18 18.91 -1.32 -39.23
N THR A 19 19.25 -0.16 -38.66
CA THR A 19 20.12 -0.10 -37.51
C THR A 19 19.36 -0.77 -36.37
N SER A 20 19.63 -2.05 -36.15
CA SER A 20 19.29 -2.72 -34.89
C SER A 20 20.08 -1.99 -33.80
N VAL A 21 19.47 -0.97 -33.21
CA VAL A 21 19.94 -0.40 -31.96
C VAL A 21 19.85 -1.57 -30.97
N PRO A 22 20.97 -2.06 -30.42
CA PRO A 22 20.89 -3.02 -29.33
C PRO A 22 20.00 -2.37 -28.26
N ALA A 23 18.92 -3.04 -27.88
CA ALA A 23 18.17 -2.66 -26.71
C ALA A 23 19.19 -2.60 -25.58
N ALA A 24 19.50 -1.40 -25.09
CA ALA A 24 20.28 -1.28 -23.89
C ALA A 24 19.50 -2.06 -22.83
N ASP A 25 20.14 -3.06 -22.20
CA ASP A 25 19.60 -3.71 -21.01
C ASP A 25 19.44 -2.60 -19.97
N SER A 26 18.27 -1.95 -19.97
CA SER A 26 17.92 -0.99 -18.94
C SER A 26 17.82 -1.80 -17.66
N GLU A 27 18.65 -1.46 -16.67
CA GLU A 27 18.57 -2.13 -15.38
C GLU A 27 17.12 -2.17 -14.90
N PRO A 28 16.64 -3.32 -14.38
CA PRO A 28 15.27 -3.44 -13.94
C PRO A 28 14.94 -2.30 -12.99
N ALA A 29 13.86 -1.56 -13.27
CA ALA A 29 13.41 -0.49 -12.40
C ALA A 29 13.27 -1.04 -10.97
N ALA A 30 13.64 -0.24 -9.97
CA ALA A 30 13.50 -0.66 -8.57
C ALA A 30 12.02 -0.92 -8.23
N LEU A 31 11.76 -1.94 -7.42
CA LEU A 31 10.44 -2.16 -6.82
C LEU A 31 10.32 -1.33 -5.55
N ASN A 32 9.28 -0.50 -5.45
CA ASN A 32 9.03 0.33 -4.29
C ASN A 32 8.08 -0.38 -3.31
N LEU A 33 8.64 -0.88 -2.21
CA LEU A 33 7.93 -1.47 -1.09
C LEU A 33 7.66 -0.40 -0.02
N VAL A 34 6.40 0.00 0.12
CA VAL A 34 5.95 0.92 1.16
C VAL A 34 5.42 0.14 2.37
N VAL A 35 5.97 0.43 3.54
CA VAL A 35 5.62 -0.20 4.81
C VAL A 35 4.85 0.79 5.67
N MET A 36 3.58 0.48 5.93
CA MET A 36 2.67 1.18 6.83
C MET A 36 2.23 0.31 8.02
N ASP A 37 2.85 -0.85 8.21
CA ASP A 37 2.55 -1.75 9.32
C ASP A 37 2.98 -1.10 10.66
N PRO A 38 2.05 -0.86 11.60
CA PRO A 38 2.38 -0.25 12.89
C PRO A 38 3.29 -1.11 13.78
N LEU A 39 3.51 -2.38 13.41
CA LEU A 39 4.46 -3.27 14.09
C LEU A 39 5.82 -3.33 13.38
N ALA A 40 6.03 -2.64 12.26
CA ALA A 40 7.34 -2.55 11.63
C ALA A 40 8.34 -1.88 12.58
N ALA A 41 9.56 -2.39 12.68
CA ALA A 41 10.56 -1.89 13.64
C ALA A 41 10.75 -0.35 13.63
N PRO A 42 10.77 0.35 12.48
CA PRO A 42 10.87 1.82 12.44
C PRO A 42 9.61 2.58 12.83
N LEU A 43 8.44 1.95 12.79
CA LEU A 43 7.12 2.56 13.08
C LEU A 43 6.55 2.14 14.44
N ALA A 44 7.09 1.07 15.00
CA ALA A 44 6.64 0.47 16.24
C ALA A 44 6.86 1.40 17.44
N CYS A 45 5.85 1.50 18.29
CA CYS A 45 5.98 2.19 19.58
C CYS A 45 6.84 1.38 20.58
N ASP A 46 7.32 2.05 21.63
CA ASP A 46 8.14 1.41 22.67
C ASP A 46 7.44 0.23 23.37
N CYS A 47 6.10 0.18 23.34
CA CYS A 47 5.33 -0.89 23.97
C CYS A 47 5.58 -2.28 23.35
N VAL A 48 6.08 -2.37 22.11
CA VAL A 48 6.33 -3.65 21.42
C VAL A 48 7.81 -3.94 21.16
N LYS A 49 8.70 -3.12 21.72
CA LYS A 49 10.15 -3.21 21.53
C LYS A 49 10.69 -4.59 21.90
N GLY A 50 11.41 -5.22 20.98
CA GLY A 50 12.05 -6.52 21.20
C GLY A 50 11.12 -7.74 21.24
N TYR A 51 9.81 -7.57 20.99
CA TYR A 51 8.85 -8.68 20.96
C TYR A 51 8.18 -8.83 19.59
N ALA A 52 7.29 -7.91 19.22
CA ALA A 52 6.41 -8.06 18.07
C ALA A 52 6.87 -7.27 16.83
N GLN A 53 8.11 -6.77 16.82
CA GLN A 53 8.63 -5.93 15.74
C GLN A 53 8.92 -6.75 14.48
N ARG A 54 8.30 -6.36 13.37
CA ARG A 54 8.51 -6.97 12.06
C ARG A 54 9.63 -6.26 11.31
N LYS A 55 10.45 -7.06 10.64
CA LYS A 55 11.69 -6.62 9.98
C LYS A 55 11.56 -6.63 8.46
N TYR A 56 10.93 -5.61 7.92
CA TYR A 56 10.67 -5.51 6.48
C TYR A 56 11.93 -5.18 5.65
N GLU A 57 13.01 -4.72 6.28
CA GLU A 57 14.32 -4.63 5.65
C GLU A 57 14.81 -6.02 5.16
N LYS A 58 14.53 -7.08 5.94
CA LYS A 58 14.86 -8.46 5.54
C LYS A 58 13.98 -8.98 4.42
N LEU A 59 12.73 -8.53 4.36
CA LEU A 59 11.86 -8.81 3.23
C LEU A 59 12.37 -8.12 1.96
N GLY A 60 12.79 -6.85 2.06
CA GLY A 60 13.39 -6.12 0.94
C GLY A 60 14.64 -6.79 0.39
N GLU A 61 15.59 -7.16 1.27
CA GLU A 61 16.80 -7.91 0.91
C GLU A 61 16.46 -9.24 0.20
N TYR A 62 15.49 -9.98 0.75
CA TYR A 62 15.04 -11.26 0.17
C TYR A 62 14.42 -11.06 -1.21
N LEU A 63 13.44 -10.15 -1.35
CA LEU A 63 12.79 -9.87 -2.63
C LEU A 63 13.77 -9.37 -3.68
N SER A 64 14.74 -8.55 -3.29
CA SER A 64 15.74 -8.05 -4.23
C SER A 64 16.56 -9.19 -4.84
N LYS A 65 16.96 -10.16 -4.02
CA LYS A 65 17.66 -11.36 -4.47
C LYS A 65 16.78 -12.26 -5.34
N GLU A 66 15.57 -12.56 -4.92
CA GLU A 66 14.70 -13.51 -5.62
C GLU A 66 14.17 -12.97 -6.96
N LEU A 67 14.00 -11.65 -7.06
CA LEU A 67 13.50 -10.99 -8.26
C LEU A 67 14.62 -10.48 -9.19
N ASP A 68 15.88 -10.60 -8.78
CA ASP A 68 17.05 -10.05 -9.46
C ASP A 68 16.85 -8.57 -9.86
N ARG A 69 16.27 -7.78 -8.94
CA ARG A 69 16.03 -6.34 -9.13
C ARG A 69 16.18 -5.57 -7.81
N PRO A 70 16.52 -4.27 -7.86
CA PRO A 70 16.55 -3.45 -6.65
C PRO A 70 15.17 -3.38 -5.98
N VAL A 71 15.13 -3.36 -4.64
CA VAL A 71 13.92 -3.12 -3.85
C VAL A 71 14.18 -1.95 -2.91
N ASN A 72 13.44 -0.86 -3.11
CA ASN A 72 13.45 0.29 -2.22
C ASN A 72 12.39 0.08 -1.15
N VAL A 73 12.78 0.11 0.12
CA VAL A 73 11.84 0.05 1.23
C VAL A 73 11.65 1.46 1.78
N ALA A 74 10.41 1.93 1.85
CA ALA A 74 10.05 3.19 2.47
C ALA A 74 9.07 2.96 3.62
N TRP A 75 9.12 3.78 4.65
CA TRP A 75 8.31 3.62 5.87
C TRP A 75 7.48 4.87 6.14
N GLY A 76 6.23 4.68 6.55
CA GLY A 76 5.41 5.79 7.00
C GLY A 76 4.13 5.31 7.67
N ALA A 77 3.70 5.99 8.73
CA ALA A 77 2.39 5.75 9.34
C ALA A 77 1.23 6.16 8.40
N ALA A 78 1.53 6.90 7.34
CA ALA A 78 0.63 7.30 6.25
C ALA A 78 1.37 7.27 4.91
N LEU A 79 0.67 7.09 3.79
CA LEU A 79 1.29 7.07 2.45
C LEU A 79 2.02 8.38 2.13
N GLU A 80 1.42 9.51 2.49
CA GLU A 80 2.02 10.84 2.32
C GLU A 80 3.36 11.01 3.05
N ILE A 81 3.58 10.26 4.14
CA ILE A 81 4.83 10.28 4.90
C ILE A 81 5.85 9.39 4.18
N ALA A 82 5.44 8.19 3.78
CA ALA A 82 6.32 7.27 3.06
C ALA A 82 6.84 7.86 1.74
N PHE A 83 6.00 8.60 1.00
CA PHE A 83 6.40 9.25 -0.26
C PHE A 83 7.29 10.48 -0.11
N LYS A 84 7.55 10.96 1.12
CA LYS A 84 8.60 11.96 1.34
C LYS A 84 10.00 11.35 1.30
N ASP A 85 10.12 10.03 1.39
CA ASP A 85 11.38 9.34 1.18
C ASP A 85 11.77 9.43 -0.31
N LYS A 86 12.93 10.03 -0.58
CA LYS A 86 13.43 10.22 -1.95
C LYS A 86 13.82 8.92 -2.64
N GLN A 87 13.86 7.80 -1.92
CA GLN A 87 14.12 6.48 -2.48
C GLN A 87 12.93 5.92 -3.26
N VAL A 88 11.71 6.42 -3.04
CA VAL A 88 10.51 5.94 -3.73
C VAL A 88 9.85 7.05 -4.52
N THR A 89 9.42 6.75 -5.74
CA THR A 89 8.64 7.66 -6.60
C THR A 89 7.17 7.26 -6.70
N GLY A 90 6.76 6.25 -5.93
CA GLY A 90 5.42 5.66 -5.89
C GLY A 90 5.40 4.41 -5.01
N ALA A 91 4.35 3.60 -5.11
CA ALA A 91 4.24 2.32 -4.41
C ALA A 91 3.87 1.19 -5.37
N ASP A 92 4.74 0.19 -5.48
CA ASP A 92 4.44 -1.06 -6.21
C ASP A 92 3.80 -2.10 -5.28
N LEU A 93 4.25 -2.12 -4.01
CA LEU A 93 3.70 -2.97 -2.97
C LEU A 93 3.52 -2.17 -1.69
N ILE A 94 2.35 -2.28 -1.06
CA ILE A 94 2.06 -1.64 0.22
C ILE A 94 1.76 -2.73 1.25
N ILE A 95 2.49 -2.73 2.36
CA ILE A 95 2.22 -3.60 3.51
C ILE A 95 1.72 -2.74 4.67
N GLY A 96 0.45 -2.88 5.01
CA GLY A 96 -0.18 -2.11 6.08
C GLY A 96 -1.56 -2.62 6.44
N LYS A 97 -2.22 -1.93 7.38
CA LYS A 97 -3.58 -2.24 7.75
C LYS A 97 -4.55 -1.90 6.61
N HIS A 98 -5.37 -2.85 6.19
CA HIS A 98 -6.23 -2.74 5.00
C HIS A 98 -7.05 -1.45 4.96
N SER A 99 -7.79 -1.11 6.02
CA SER A 99 -8.66 0.07 6.04
C SER A 99 -7.88 1.39 5.95
N VAL A 100 -6.73 1.46 6.60
CA VAL A 100 -5.84 2.64 6.60
C VAL A 100 -5.20 2.81 5.21
N VAL A 101 -4.66 1.73 4.64
CA VAL A 101 -4.08 1.75 3.28
C VAL A 101 -5.11 2.21 2.26
N ARG A 102 -6.35 1.72 2.33
CA ARG A 102 -7.42 2.11 1.41
C ARG A 102 -7.83 3.57 1.58
N ALA A 103 -7.91 4.07 2.81
CA ALA A 103 -8.23 5.46 3.10
C ALA A 103 -7.14 6.40 2.56
N ASP A 104 -5.87 6.08 2.80
CA ASP A 104 -4.74 6.88 2.33
C ASP A 104 -4.54 6.80 0.83
N ALA A 105 -4.71 5.61 0.22
CA ALA A 105 -4.64 5.45 -1.23
C ALA A 105 -5.68 6.32 -1.93
N LYS A 106 -6.92 6.40 -1.40
CA LYS A 106 -7.95 7.31 -1.90
C LYS A 106 -7.52 8.78 -1.81
N LYS A 107 -6.92 9.21 -0.70
CA LYS A 107 -6.41 10.59 -0.53
C LYS A 107 -5.27 10.90 -1.49
N ALA A 108 -4.44 9.90 -1.80
CA ALA A 108 -3.32 9.99 -2.72
C ALA A 108 -3.70 9.75 -4.19
N GLU A 109 -4.99 9.54 -4.49
CA GLU A 109 -5.49 9.21 -5.84
C GLU A 109 -4.79 7.98 -6.45
N LEU A 110 -4.46 6.99 -5.61
CA LEU A 110 -3.84 5.73 -6.00
C LEU A 110 -4.87 4.61 -6.04
N GLU A 111 -4.94 3.92 -7.18
CA GLU A 111 -5.66 2.67 -7.31
C GLU A 111 -4.85 1.53 -6.68
N VAL A 112 -5.45 0.83 -5.72
CA VAL A 112 -4.79 -0.27 -4.99
C VAL A 112 -5.66 -1.52 -4.99
N THR A 113 -5.03 -2.67 -5.25
CA THR A 113 -5.69 -3.98 -5.24
C THR A 113 -5.10 -4.84 -4.12
N PRO A 114 -5.93 -5.43 -3.22
CA PRO A 114 -5.43 -6.35 -2.21
C PRO A 114 -4.98 -7.66 -2.87
N ILE A 115 -3.74 -8.08 -2.60
CA ILE A 115 -3.18 -9.33 -3.15
C ILE A 115 -3.01 -10.43 -2.08
N ALA A 116 -2.96 -10.06 -0.80
CA ALA A 116 -2.77 -10.96 0.32
C ALA A 116 -3.29 -10.34 1.63
N TYR A 117 -3.63 -11.20 2.59
CA TYR A 117 -4.00 -10.82 3.95
C TYR A 117 -3.17 -11.60 4.96
N LEU A 118 -2.83 -10.94 6.06
CA LEU A 118 -2.27 -11.64 7.23
C LEU A 118 -3.41 -12.41 7.91
N THR A 119 -3.22 -13.72 8.08
CA THR A 119 -4.18 -14.56 8.78
C THR A 119 -3.83 -14.69 10.26
N GLY A 120 -4.86 -14.90 11.09
CA GLY A 120 -4.71 -15.47 12.41
C GLY A 120 -4.18 -16.92 12.36
N LYS A 121 -3.88 -17.48 13.52
CA LYS A 121 -3.48 -18.90 13.65
C LYS A 121 -4.60 -19.87 13.25
N ASP A 122 -5.83 -19.38 13.27
CA ASP A 122 -7.05 -20.04 12.82
C ASP A 122 -7.26 -19.94 11.30
N GLY A 123 -6.37 -19.27 10.57
CA GLY A 123 -6.49 -19.03 9.13
C GLY A 123 -7.48 -17.92 8.76
N THR A 124 -8.12 -17.25 9.73
CA THR A 124 -9.09 -16.20 9.44
C THR A 124 -8.41 -14.84 9.24
N VAL A 125 -9.09 -13.93 8.53
CA VAL A 125 -8.61 -12.56 8.29
C VAL A 125 -9.46 -11.51 9.03
N THR A 126 -10.40 -11.98 9.86
CA THR A 126 -11.33 -11.11 10.57
C THR A 126 -10.62 -10.41 11.71
N GLN A 127 -10.70 -9.09 11.72
CA GLN A 127 -10.27 -8.27 12.84
C GLN A 127 -11.49 -7.76 13.61
N SER A 128 -11.55 -8.02 14.91
CA SER A 128 -12.64 -7.58 15.78
C SER A 128 -12.24 -6.36 16.62
N GLY A 129 -13.19 -5.45 16.80
CA GLY A 129 -13.11 -4.37 17.78
C GLY A 129 -13.63 -4.81 19.14
N LEU A 130 -13.20 -4.13 20.21
CA LEU A 130 -13.71 -4.32 21.56
C LEU A 130 -14.22 -2.98 22.09
N ILE A 131 -15.42 -2.97 22.67
CA ILE A 131 -15.84 -1.90 23.56
C ILE A 131 -15.26 -2.22 24.94
N VAL A 132 -14.46 -1.30 25.47
CA VAL A 132 -13.78 -1.49 26.75
C VAL A 132 -14.26 -0.45 27.73
N VAL A 133 -14.72 -0.92 28.89
CA VAL A 133 -15.07 -0.10 30.06
C VAL A 133 -14.10 -0.40 31.21
N ARG A 134 -14.14 0.41 32.27
CA ARG A 134 -13.36 0.11 33.49
C ARG A 134 -13.92 -1.16 34.14
N SER A 135 -13.06 -1.91 34.84
CA SER A 135 -13.46 -3.16 35.50
C SER A 135 -14.54 -2.99 36.57
N SER A 136 -14.64 -1.81 37.19
CA SER A 136 -15.67 -1.47 38.18
C SER A 136 -16.89 -0.77 37.59
N ASP A 137 -16.96 -0.63 36.27
CA ASP A 137 -18.11 -0.05 35.58
C ASP A 137 -19.29 -1.04 35.57
N ALA A 138 -20.52 -0.55 35.67
CA ALA A 138 -21.71 -1.39 35.76
C ALA A 138 -22.22 -1.85 34.38
N ALA A 139 -21.75 -1.25 33.29
CA ALA A 139 -22.17 -1.61 31.94
C ALA A 139 -21.79 -3.06 31.59
N GLN A 140 -22.77 -3.86 31.18
CA GLN A 140 -22.58 -5.26 30.78
C GLN A 140 -23.01 -5.53 29.34
N SER A 141 -23.73 -4.58 28.73
CA SER A 141 -24.26 -4.66 27.38
C SER A 141 -24.10 -3.32 26.66
N VAL A 142 -24.35 -3.30 25.35
CA VAL A 142 -24.28 -2.07 24.55
C VAL A 142 -25.35 -1.06 24.99
N GLY A 143 -26.54 -1.53 25.38
CA GLY A 143 -27.63 -0.66 25.84
C GLY A 143 -27.33 0.12 27.12
N ASP A 144 -26.45 -0.43 27.97
CA ASP A 144 -26.02 0.24 29.21
C ASP A 144 -25.15 1.48 28.93
N LEU A 145 -24.66 1.63 27.70
CA LEU A 145 -23.80 2.75 27.28
C LEU A 145 -24.60 4.03 26.95
N ASN A 146 -25.93 4.01 27.06
CA ASN A 146 -26.73 5.20 26.78
C ASN A 146 -26.34 6.36 27.72
N GLY A 147 -26.08 7.53 27.13
CA GLY A 147 -25.59 8.70 27.85
C GLY A 147 -24.10 8.67 28.25
N TYR A 148 -23.36 7.61 27.92
CA TYR A 148 -21.92 7.58 28.13
C TYR A 148 -21.20 8.53 27.18
N ARG A 149 -20.06 9.06 27.64
CA ARG A 149 -19.06 9.65 26.76
C ARG A 149 -18.19 8.54 26.16
N LEU A 150 -18.23 8.40 24.84
CA LEU A 150 -17.49 7.38 24.11
C LEU A 150 -16.23 7.98 23.45
N PHE A 151 -15.15 7.20 23.42
CA PHE A 151 -13.91 7.55 22.73
C PHE A 151 -13.71 6.56 21.59
N PHE A 152 -13.69 7.07 20.36
CA PHE A 152 -13.45 6.27 19.17
C PHE A 152 -12.01 6.38 18.70
N GLY A 153 -11.55 5.38 17.96
CA GLY A 153 -10.32 5.52 17.17
C GLY A 153 -10.53 6.41 15.95
N PRO A 154 -9.46 6.67 15.19
CA PRO A 154 -9.55 7.39 13.91
C PRO A 154 -10.56 6.75 12.94
N GLU A 155 -11.18 7.57 12.09
CA GLU A 155 -12.30 7.17 11.21
C GLU A 155 -11.93 6.06 10.22
N GLU A 156 -10.68 6.03 9.76
CA GLU A 156 -10.15 5.03 8.86
C GLU A 156 -9.96 3.65 9.51
N ASN A 157 -10.18 3.52 10.82
CA ASN A 157 -10.11 2.25 11.53
C ASN A 157 -11.52 1.64 11.68
N GLU A 158 -11.86 0.68 10.83
CA GLU A 158 -13.19 0.06 10.85
C GLU A 158 -13.54 -0.53 12.22
N GLU A 159 -12.62 -1.21 12.89
CA GLU A 159 -12.84 -1.86 14.18
C GLU A 159 -12.95 -0.89 15.37
N LYS A 160 -12.50 0.37 15.20
CA LYS A 160 -12.50 1.39 16.26
C LYS A 160 -13.46 2.55 16.03
N TYR A 161 -14.02 2.65 14.82
CA TYR A 161 -14.94 3.71 14.43
C TYR A 161 -16.16 3.16 13.70
N GLY A 162 -15.99 2.62 12.48
CA GLY A 162 -17.11 2.19 11.64
C GLY A 162 -18.00 1.10 12.25
N ALA A 163 -17.40 0.00 12.72
CA ALA A 163 -18.08 -1.11 13.35
C ALA A 163 -18.78 -0.74 14.68
N PRO A 164 -18.12 -0.09 15.66
CA PRO A 164 -18.80 0.30 16.89
C PRO A 164 -19.90 1.33 16.65
N MET A 165 -19.75 2.26 15.70
CA MET A 165 -20.83 3.20 15.34
C MET A 165 -22.09 2.47 14.85
N LYS A 166 -21.94 1.50 13.94
CA LYS A 166 -23.06 0.66 13.47
C LYS A 166 -23.70 -0.12 14.61
N LEU A 167 -22.88 -0.68 15.51
CA LEU A 167 -23.36 -1.45 16.67
C LEU A 167 -24.16 -0.56 17.64
N LEU A 168 -23.66 0.63 17.96
CA LEU A 168 -24.29 1.57 18.90
C LEU A 168 -25.57 2.19 18.34
N GLN A 169 -25.65 2.40 17.03
CA GLN A 169 -26.86 2.92 16.37
C GLN A 169 -28.00 1.87 16.30
N ALA A 170 -27.67 0.59 16.43
CA ALA A 170 -28.62 -0.52 16.37
C ALA A 170 -29.13 -0.98 17.75
N ALA A 171 -28.55 -0.45 18.84
CA ALA A 171 -28.89 -0.77 20.22
C ALA A 171 -29.93 0.20 20.79
#